data_AF-A0A3N1A7W0-F1
#
_entry.id   AF-A0A3N1A7W0-F1
#
_cell.length_a   1.000
_cell.length_b   1.000
_cell.length_c   1.000
_cell.angle_alpha   90.00
_cell.angle_beta   90.00
_cell.angle_gamma   90.00
#
_symmetry.space_group_name_H-M   'P 1'
#
loop_
_entity.id
_entity.type
_entity.pdbx_description
1 polymer ?
#
loop_
_entity_poly.entity_id
_entity_poly.type
_entity_poly.pdbx_seq_one_letter_code
_entity_poly.pdbx_strand_id
1 'polypeptide(L)'
;MPDRTLPTPRASDARGPGRHGDGGADLRTTVARLGQPDTDRWGAYATAVARWELLLGRRVPEPTQPGRHDKPVLAPPFVEWLMGLNDGHVTDPTLAIPRTGALRILGNGVVPQQAAAALRLLLCPHRWAAPNRPSRTP
;
A
#
# COMPACT_ATOMS: atom_id res chain seq x y z
N MET A 1 16.25 7.17 -13.75
CA MET A 1 14.79 7.10 -13.83
C MET A 1 14.21 7.50 -12.48
N PRO A 2 13.11 8.27 -12.39
CA PRO A 2 12.53 8.63 -11.09
C PRO A 2 12.05 7.38 -10.33
N ASP A 3 12.24 7.37 -9.01
CA ASP A 3 11.77 6.30 -8.11
C ASP A 3 10.25 6.12 -8.22
N ARG A 4 9.79 4.88 -8.43
CA ARG A 4 8.36 4.57 -8.56
C ARG A 4 7.82 3.97 -7.26
N THR A 5 6.71 4.48 -6.76
CA THR A 5 6.00 3.92 -5.60
C THR A 5 5.00 2.85 -6.03
N LEU A 6 4.83 1.82 -5.20
CA LEU A 6 3.74 0.85 -5.40
C LEU A 6 2.38 1.57 -5.31
N PRO A 7 1.40 1.18 -6.13
CA PRO A 7 0.06 1.74 -6.06
C PRO A 7 -0.62 1.38 -4.73
N THR A 8 -1.54 2.22 -4.28
CA THR A 8 -2.30 1.97 -3.04
C THR A 8 -3.23 0.75 -3.20
N PRO A 9 -3.30 -0.16 -2.21
CA PRO A 9 -4.29 -1.24 -2.20
C PRO A 9 -5.71 -0.69 -2.29
N ARG A 10 -6.61 -1.42 -2.97
CA ARG A 10 -8.04 -1.10 -3.03
C ARG A 10 -8.90 -2.34 -2.82
N ALA A 11 -10.12 -2.16 -2.33
CA ALA A 11 -11.09 -3.25 -2.18
C ALA A 11 -11.38 -3.99 -3.50
N SER A 12 -11.27 -3.29 -4.65
CA SER A 12 -11.41 -3.88 -5.98
C SER A 12 -10.32 -4.90 -6.31
N ASP A 13 -9.15 -4.84 -5.64
CA ASP A 13 -8.13 -5.88 -5.77
C ASP A 13 -8.71 -7.23 -5.31
N ALA A 14 -9.75 -7.32 -4.49
CA ALA A 14 -10.37 -8.61 -4.18
C ALA A 14 -11.06 -9.28 -5.40
N ARG A 15 -11.37 -8.51 -6.46
CA ARG A 15 -12.10 -8.95 -7.67
C ARG A 15 -11.13 -9.05 -8.87
N GLY A 16 -11.57 -9.71 -9.95
CA GLY A 16 -10.75 -10.02 -11.13
C GLY A 16 -10.16 -8.79 -11.85
N PRO A 17 -9.29 -9.00 -12.86
CA PRO A 17 -8.49 -7.93 -13.48
C PRO A 17 -9.36 -6.83 -14.09
N GLY A 18 -9.02 -5.56 -13.83
CA GLY A 18 -9.68 -4.40 -14.42
C GLY A 18 -8.69 -3.27 -14.73
N ARG A 19 -8.78 -2.70 -15.94
CA ARG A 19 -8.14 -1.41 -16.29
C ARG A 19 -9.07 -0.28 -15.89
N HIS A 20 -8.61 0.83 -15.31
CA HIS A 20 -9.26 2.14 -15.50
C HIS A 20 -8.45 3.37 -15.06
N GLY A 21 -8.64 4.47 -15.81
CA GLY A 21 -8.46 5.88 -15.45
C GLY A 21 -7.05 6.40 -15.19
N ASP A 22 -6.36 6.89 -16.23
CA ASP A 22 -5.21 7.81 -16.29
C ASP A 22 -4.00 7.67 -15.32
N GLY A 23 -3.90 6.63 -14.49
CA GLY A 23 -2.91 6.56 -13.39
C GLY A 23 -2.02 5.33 -13.29
N GLY A 24 -2.11 4.34 -14.18
CA GLY A 24 -1.25 3.14 -14.17
C GLY A 24 -1.93 1.84 -13.72
N ALA A 25 -1.14 0.78 -13.53
CA ALA A 25 -1.63 -0.56 -13.19
C ALA A 25 -2.14 -0.66 -11.74
N ASP A 26 -3.21 -1.44 -11.50
CA ASP A 26 -3.65 -1.78 -10.14
C ASP A 26 -2.57 -2.60 -9.40
N LEU A 27 -2.70 -2.75 -8.07
CA LEU A 27 -1.68 -3.42 -7.26
C LEU A 27 -1.48 -4.86 -7.72
N ARG A 28 -2.56 -5.57 -8.07
CA ARG A 28 -2.47 -6.95 -8.57
C ARG A 28 -1.75 -7.05 -9.90
N THR A 29 -2.02 -6.16 -10.85
CA THR A 29 -1.40 -6.11 -12.17
C THR A 29 0.05 -5.70 -12.05
N THR A 30 0.37 -4.80 -11.11
CA THR A 30 1.76 -4.45 -10.77
C THR A 30 2.49 -5.68 -10.23
N VAL A 31 1.92 -6.36 -9.24
CA VAL A 31 2.47 -7.59 -8.65
C VAL A 31 2.56 -8.74 -9.67
N ALA A 32 1.57 -8.92 -10.53
CA ALA A 32 1.56 -9.96 -11.56
C ALA A 32 2.57 -9.69 -12.68
N ARG A 33 2.87 -8.42 -12.97
CA ARG A 33 3.88 -8.00 -13.95
C ARG A 33 5.31 -8.10 -13.42
N LEU A 34 5.51 -8.25 -12.10
CA LEU A 34 6.83 -8.39 -11.50
C LEU A 34 7.51 -9.74 -11.77
N GLY A 35 6.84 -10.71 -12.40
CA GLY A 35 7.45 -12.01 -12.71
C GLY A 35 7.85 -12.83 -11.46
N GLN A 36 8.63 -13.90 -11.64
CA GLN A 36 9.24 -14.62 -10.51
C GLN A 36 10.35 -13.76 -9.88
N PRO A 37 10.51 -13.80 -8.55
CA PRO A 37 11.07 -12.69 -7.81
C PRO A 37 12.56 -12.93 -7.50
N ASP A 38 13.51 -12.48 -8.35
CA ASP A 38 14.92 -12.20 -7.96
C ASP A 38 15.40 -10.89 -8.60
N THR A 39 16.19 -10.09 -7.87
CA THR A 39 16.87 -8.76 -8.09
C THR A 39 16.31 -7.79 -9.16
N ASP A 40 15.89 -8.30 -10.31
CA ASP A 40 14.76 -7.81 -11.14
C ASP A 40 13.38 -7.84 -10.42
N ARG A 41 13.30 -8.50 -9.25
CA ARG A 41 12.11 -8.84 -8.45
C ARG A 41 11.11 -7.72 -8.25
N TRP A 42 11.60 -6.54 -7.89
CA TRP A 42 10.78 -5.36 -7.65
C TRP A 42 10.95 -4.32 -8.77
N GLY A 43 11.89 -4.54 -9.70
CA GLY A 43 12.26 -3.61 -10.76
C GLY A 43 12.31 -2.16 -10.27
N ALA A 44 11.50 -1.30 -10.89
CA ALA A 44 11.40 0.13 -10.57
C ALA A 44 10.91 0.46 -9.14
N TYR A 45 10.40 -0.53 -8.39
CA TYR A 45 9.89 -0.37 -7.03
C TYR A 45 10.90 -0.77 -5.95
N ALA A 46 12.08 -1.27 -6.30
CA ALA A 46 13.06 -1.78 -5.35
C ALA A 46 13.42 -0.74 -4.27
N THR A 47 13.69 0.51 -4.66
CA THR A 47 13.98 1.60 -3.72
C THR A 47 12.82 1.87 -2.76
N ALA A 48 11.58 1.84 -3.27
CA ALA A 48 10.40 2.09 -2.46
C ALA A 48 10.17 0.98 -1.43
N VAL A 49 10.34 -0.28 -1.84
CA VAL A 49 10.24 -1.44 -0.97
C VAL A 49 11.31 -1.37 0.13
N ALA A 50 12.57 -1.14 -0.22
CA ALA A 50 13.67 -1.05 0.74
C ALA A 50 13.45 0.08 1.77
N ARG A 51 12.99 1.26 1.34
CA ARG A 51 12.64 2.36 2.25
C ARG A 51 11.51 1.96 3.21
N TRP A 52 10.51 1.25 2.72
CA TRP A 52 9.36 0.83 3.54
C TRP A 52 9.74 -0.27 4.53
N GLU A 53 10.61 -1.21 4.15
CA GLU A 53 11.18 -2.21 5.07
C GLU A 53 11.91 -1.56 6.23
N LEU A 54 12.73 -0.54 5.94
CA LEU A 54 13.43 0.24 6.97
C LEU A 54 12.46 0.98 7.90
N LEU A 55 11.42 1.60 7.34
CA LEU A 55 10.43 2.35 8.13
C LEU A 55 9.57 1.46 9.02
N LEU A 56 9.22 0.26 8.56
CA LEU A 56 8.42 -0.70 9.33
C LEU A 56 9.26 -1.60 10.24
N GLY A 57 10.59 -1.62 10.06
CA GLY A 57 11.49 -2.49 10.82
C GLY A 57 11.29 -3.99 10.54
N ARG A 58 10.66 -4.36 9.42
CA ARG A 58 10.40 -5.74 9.05
C ARG A 58 10.44 -5.96 7.55
N ARG A 59 10.91 -7.15 7.15
CA ARG A 59 11.07 -7.52 5.74
C ARG A 59 9.74 -7.58 5.00
N VAL A 60 9.80 -7.33 3.70
CA VAL A 60 8.66 -7.43 2.80
C VAL A 60 8.19 -8.89 2.71
N PRO A 61 6.90 -9.18 2.96
CA PRO A 61 6.34 -10.51 2.74
C PRO A 61 6.32 -10.87 1.25
N GLU A 62 6.10 -12.16 0.95
CA GLU A 62 5.90 -12.59 -0.44
C GLU A 62 4.66 -11.92 -1.05
N PRO A 63 4.78 -11.27 -2.22
CA PRO A 63 3.68 -10.50 -2.80
C PRO A 63 2.52 -11.37 -3.28
N THR A 64 2.81 -12.63 -3.58
CA THR A 64 1.83 -13.61 -4.05
C THR A 64 1.89 -14.90 -3.25
N GLN A 65 0.76 -15.58 -3.20
CA GLN A 65 0.63 -16.94 -2.69
C GLN A 65 -0.02 -17.83 -3.76
N PRO A 66 0.12 -19.17 -3.67
CA PRO A 66 -0.62 -20.09 -4.55
C PRO A 66 -2.14 -19.91 -4.41
N GLY A 67 -2.82 -19.80 -5.55
CA GLY A 67 -4.28 -19.79 -5.64
C GLY A 67 -4.87 -21.18 -5.88
N ARG A 68 -6.20 -21.27 -6.09
CA ARG A 68 -6.96 -22.53 -6.29
C ARG A 68 -6.47 -23.40 -7.46
N HIS A 69 -5.76 -22.81 -8.42
CA HIS A 69 -5.21 -23.50 -9.60
C HIS A 69 -3.70 -23.30 -9.72
N ASP A 70 -3.00 -23.19 -8.58
CA ASP A 70 -1.56 -22.87 -8.46
C ASP A 70 -1.11 -21.56 -9.13
N LYS A 71 -2.07 -20.78 -9.65
CA LYS A 71 -1.80 -19.45 -10.18
C LYS A 71 -1.44 -18.51 -9.04
N PRO A 72 -0.40 -17.67 -9.19
CA PRO A 72 -0.03 -16.69 -8.18
C PRO A 72 -1.16 -15.68 -7.99
N VAL A 73 -1.58 -15.50 -6.74
CA VAL A 73 -2.61 -14.52 -6.36
C VAL A 73 -2.06 -13.62 -5.26
N LEU A 74 -2.50 -12.36 -5.23
CA LEU A 74 -2.08 -11.39 -4.21
C LEU A 74 -2.24 -11.96 -2.79
N ALA A 75 -1.17 -11.88 -2.01
CA ALA A 75 -1.10 -12.35 -0.63
C ALA A 75 -1.58 -11.25 0.34
N PRO A 76 -2.57 -11.50 1.21
CA PRO A 76 -3.00 -10.52 2.20
C PRO A 76 -1.88 -9.99 3.12
N PRO A 77 -0.92 -10.80 3.61
CA PRO A 77 0.18 -10.29 4.44
C PRO A 77 1.02 -9.20 3.76
N PHE A 78 1.25 -9.33 2.45
CA PHE A 78 1.92 -8.30 1.67
C PHE A 78 1.12 -7.00 1.62
N VAL A 79 -0.20 -7.09 1.46
CA VAL A 79 -1.08 -5.91 1.46
C VAL A 79 -1.12 -5.25 2.84
N GLU A 80 -1.18 -6.03 3.92
CA GLU A 80 -1.11 -5.54 5.29
C GLU A 80 0.21 -4.81 5.59
N TRP A 81 1.32 -5.36 5.10
CA TRP A 81 2.63 -4.70 5.15
C TRP A 81 2.64 -3.40 4.34
N LEU A 82 2.09 -3.39 3.13
CA LEU A 82 1.98 -2.18 2.31
C LEU A 82 1.13 -1.09 2.99
N MET A 83 0.13 -1.49 3.77
CA MET A 83 -0.70 -0.58 4.57
C MET A 83 0.02 -0.05 5.82
N GLY A 84 1.21 -0.55 6.15
CA GLY A 84 1.97 -0.12 7.32
C GLY A 84 1.37 -0.53 8.66
N LEU A 85 0.49 -1.54 8.65
CA LEU A 85 -0.14 -2.11 9.85
C LEU A 85 0.87 -2.98 10.62
N ASN A 86 0.54 -3.44 11.83
CA ASN A 86 1.35 -4.45 12.50
C ASN A 86 1.16 -5.82 11.82
N ASP A 87 2.15 -6.70 11.96
CA ASP A 87 2.06 -8.07 11.46
C ASP A 87 0.89 -8.81 12.12
N GLY A 88 0.04 -9.45 11.31
CA GLY A 88 -1.15 -10.16 11.77
C GLY A 88 -2.36 -9.28 12.08
N HIS A 89 -2.33 -7.95 11.86
CA HIS A 89 -3.43 -7.06 12.25
C HIS A 89 -4.82 -7.48 11.72
N VAL A 90 -4.88 -7.93 10.47
CA VAL A 90 -6.00 -8.53 9.75
C VAL A 90 -5.66 -9.97 9.35
N THR A 91 -4.37 -10.29 9.20
CA THR A 91 -3.93 -11.57 8.66
C THR A 91 -3.58 -12.63 9.70
N ASP A 92 -3.79 -12.35 11.00
CA ASP A 92 -3.59 -13.33 12.07
C ASP A 92 -4.47 -14.58 11.85
N PRO A 93 -3.88 -15.79 11.82
CA PRO A 93 -4.60 -17.05 11.63
C PRO A 93 -5.72 -17.29 12.64
N THR A 94 -5.61 -16.77 13.87
CA THR A 94 -6.61 -16.92 14.94
C THR A 94 -7.92 -16.20 14.64
N LEU A 95 -7.90 -15.19 13.76
CA LEU A 95 -9.09 -14.46 13.33
C LEU A 95 -9.95 -15.27 12.34
N ALA A 96 -9.39 -16.35 11.77
CA ALA A 96 -10.06 -17.21 10.78
C ALA A 96 -10.69 -16.45 9.59
N ILE A 97 -10.12 -15.29 9.22
CA ILE A 97 -10.62 -14.46 8.12
C ILE A 97 -10.19 -15.08 6.79
N PRO A 98 -11.14 -15.42 5.89
CA PRO A 98 -10.79 -15.92 4.57
C PRO A 98 -10.01 -14.87 3.77
N ARG A 99 -9.10 -15.32 2.89
CA ARG A 99 -8.25 -14.44 2.05
C ARG A 99 -9.00 -13.28 1.39
N THR A 100 -10.15 -13.56 0.77
CA THR A 100 -10.97 -12.53 0.10
C THR A 100 -11.56 -11.53 1.09
N GLY A 101 -11.90 -11.97 2.30
CA GLY A 101 -12.32 -11.13 3.42
C GLY A 101 -11.18 -10.22 3.89
N ALA A 102 -9.99 -10.77 4.09
CA ALA A 102 -8.82 -10.00 4.51
C ALA A 102 -8.46 -8.91 3.48
N LEU A 103 -8.42 -9.25 2.18
CA LEU A 103 -8.18 -8.27 1.12
C LEU A 103 -9.26 -7.18 1.05
N ARG A 104 -10.52 -7.52 1.33
CA ARG A 104 -11.61 -6.54 1.38
C ARG A 104 -11.47 -5.61 2.58
N ILE A 105 -11.09 -6.12 3.75
CA ILE A 105 -10.84 -5.30 4.94
C ILE A 105 -9.65 -4.35 4.68
N LEU A 106 -8.51 -4.91 4.26
CA LEU A 106 -7.30 -4.16 3.98
C LEU A 106 -7.52 -3.10 2.88
N GLY A 107 -8.20 -3.47 1.79
CA GLY A 107 -8.47 -2.56 0.67
C GLY A 107 -9.51 -1.47 0.95
N ASN A 108 -10.26 -1.55 2.06
CA ASN A 108 -11.13 -0.47 2.56
C ASN A 108 -10.53 0.27 3.77
N GLY A 109 -9.38 -0.18 4.27
CA GLY A 109 -8.67 0.46 5.37
C GLY A 109 -7.94 1.72 4.91
N VAL A 110 -7.25 2.35 5.87
CA VAL A 110 -6.40 3.53 5.63
C VAL A 110 -4.97 3.22 6.07
N VAL A 111 -3.99 3.86 5.44
CA VAL A 111 -2.59 3.80 5.88
C VAL A 111 -2.48 4.62 7.19
N PRO A 112 -2.18 4.00 8.35
CA PRO A 112 -2.22 4.69 9.64
C PRO A 112 -1.32 5.93 9.70
N GLN A 113 -0.16 5.89 9.05
CA GLN A 113 0.77 7.01 8.97
C GLN A 113 0.16 8.20 8.22
N GLN A 114 -0.61 7.96 7.16
CA GLN A 114 -1.33 9.01 6.42
C GLN A 114 -2.51 9.56 7.23
N ALA A 115 -3.27 8.68 7.90
CA ALA A 115 -4.37 9.09 8.77
C ALA A 115 -3.86 9.97 9.93
N ALA A 116 -2.77 9.57 10.58
CA ALA A 116 -2.13 10.35 11.64
C ALA A 116 -1.61 11.70 11.13
N ALA A 117 -1.04 11.75 9.91
CA ALA A 117 -0.64 13.01 9.29
C ALA A 117 -1.86 13.92 9.07
N ALA A 118 -2.94 13.43 8.45
CA ALA A 118 -4.16 14.20 8.22
C ALA A 118 -4.78 14.72 9.53
N LEU A 119 -4.85 13.88 10.57
CA LEU A 119 -5.34 14.28 11.88
C LEU A 119 -4.47 15.36 12.52
N ARG A 120 -3.13 15.28 12.43
CA ARG A 120 -2.24 16.35 12.92
C ARG A 120 -2.48 17.66 12.19
N LEU A 121 -2.78 17.62 10.90
CA LEU A 121 -3.08 18.83 10.11
C LEU A 121 -4.41 19.47 10.53
N LEU A 122 -5.43 18.65 10.78
CA LEU A 122 -6.74 19.12 11.24
C LEU A 122 -6.71 19.63 12.69
N LEU A 123 -5.98 18.95 13.57
CA LEU A 123 -5.96 19.23 15.00
C LEU A 123 -4.89 20.25 15.42
N CYS A 124 -3.89 20.54 14.58
CA CYS A 124 -2.86 21.54 14.86
C CYS A 124 -2.79 22.64 13.77
N PRO A 125 -3.82 23.50 13.63
CA PRO A 125 -3.89 24.49 12.54
C PRO A 125 -2.74 25.52 12.55
N HIS A 126 -2.15 25.78 13.72
CA HIS A 126 -1.16 26.84 13.93
C HIS A 126 0.21 26.54 13.29
N ARG A 127 0.48 25.31 12.84
CA ARG A 127 1.71 24.98 12.05
C ARG A 127 1.61 25.40 10.58
N TRP A 128 0.44 25.88 10.14
CA TRP A 128 0.17 26.31 8.78
C TRP A 128 -0.22 27.78 8.65
N ALA A 129 -0.12 28.57 9.73
CA ALA A 129 -0.24 30.01 9.63
C ALA A 129 0.91 30.55 8.76
N ALA A 130 0.64 30.78 7.48
CA ALA A 130 1.55 31.48 6.60
C ALA A 130 1.89 32.83 7.24
N PRO A 131 3.16 33.30 7.18
CA PRO A 131 3.49 34.63 7.64
C PRO A 131 2.58 35.63 6.92
N ASN A 132 1.90 36.45 7.71
CA ASN A 132 0.92 37.44 7.27
C ASN A 132 1.49 38.20 6.06
N ARG A 133 0.92 38.01 4.87
CA ARG A 133 1.35 38.77 3.68
C ARG A 133 1.06 40.24 3.97
N PRO A 134 2.03 41.16 3.86
CA PRO A 134 1.76 42.57 4.08
C PRO A 134 0.69 43.01 3.06
N SER A 135 -0.36 43.65 3.58
CA SER A 135 -1.42 44.24 2.76
C SER A 135 -0.79 45.20 1.75
N ARG A 136 -0.98 44.92 0.45
CA ARG A 136 -0.78 45.95 -0.57
C ARG A 136 -1.82 47.04 -0.30
N THR A 137 -1.34 48.17 0.23
CA THR A 137 -2.08 49.43 0.25
C THR A 137 -2.34 49.90 -1.19
N PRO A 138 -3.41 50.70 -1.39
CA PRO A 138 -4.10 50.86 -2.67
C PRO A 138 -3.28 51.54 -3.77
#